data_AF-A0A3L7JWB1-F1
#
_entry.id   AF-A0A3L7JWB1-F1
#
_cell.length_a   1.000
_cell.length_b   1.000
_cell.length_c   1.000
_cell.angle_alpha   90.00
_cell.angle_beta   90.00
_cell.angle_gamma   90.00
#
_symmetry.space_group_name_H-M   'P 1'
#
loop_
_entity.id
_entity.type
_entity.pdbx_description
1 polymer ?
#
loop_
_entity_poly.entity_id
_entity_poly.type
_entity_poly.pdbx_seq_one_letter_code
_entity_poly.pdbx_strand_id
1 'polypeptide(L)'
;MEKNIAFNIPTYKDSDGYKYWVPLLEYFLAKANKIEIHCWNDEVETIKELTALHNGVLQVVIQDNLTIFTGNKTRGLTDYLLNNYTDKNEKIKWFTINVNQDEDSVIHSGHWGSEFFVPNVLEEEIELIKSLTPPDTIFHHF
;
A
#
# COMPACT_ATOMS: atom_id res chain seq x y z
N MET A 1 24.57 3.92 -7.64
CA MET A 1 23.90 5.05 -6.98
C MET A 1 22.50 4.57 -6.70
N GLU A 2 22.15 4.45 -5.43
CA GLU A 2 20.79 4.12 -5.01
C GLU A 2 19.88 5.24 -5.51
N LYS A 3 18.85 4.89 -6.28
CA LYS A 3 17.83 5.83 -6.74
C LYS A 3 16.61 5.58 -5.88
N ASN A 4 16.03 6.64 -5.32
CA ASN A 4 14.75 6.54 -4.65
C ASN A 4 13.73 7.37 -5.43
N ILE A 5 12.47 6.94 -5.41
CA ILE A 5 11.38 7.69 -6.01
C ILE A 5 10.24 7.86 -5.01
N ALA A 6 9.78 9.09 -4.85
CA ALA A 6 8.48 9.36 -4.26
C ALA A 6 7.54 9.87 -5.34
N PHE A 7 6.26 9.51 -5.27
CA PHE A 7 5.28 10.02 -6.21
C PHE A 7 3.92 10.24 -5.57
N ASN A 8 3.24 11.27 -6.04
CA ASN A 8 1.89 11.63 -5.62
C ASN A 8 0.94 11.50 -6.81
N ILE A 9 -0.17 10.79 -6.59
CA ILE A 9 -1.25 10.65 -7.55
C ILE A 9 -2.37 11.61 -7.13
N PRO A 10 -2.66 12.66 -7.93
CA PRO A 10 -3.68 13.65 -7.59
C PRO A 10 -5.05 13.01 -7.42
N THR A 11 -5.63 13.11 -6.22
CA THR A 11 -6.90 12.46 -5.86
C THR A 11 -8.15 13.17 -6.39
N TYR A 12 -8.02 14.38 -6.93
CA TYR A 12 -9.13 15.30 -7.22
C TYR A 12 -9.65 15.27 -8.67
N LYS A 13 -9.01 14.54 -9.58
CA LYS A 13 -9.43 14.46 -10.98
C LYS A 13 -9.46 13.01 -11.41
N ASP A 14 -10.65 12.45 -11.47
CA ASP A 14 -10.95 11.25 -12.25
C ASP A 14 -9.89 10.15 -12.14
N SER A 15 -9.41 9.86 -10.92
CA SER A 15 -8.63 8.65 -10.71
C SER A 15 -9.56 7.53 -11.11
N ASP A 16 -9.16 6.80 -12.13
CA ASP A 16 -9.94 5.86 -12.93
C ASP A 16 -10.35 4.62 -12.08
N GLY A 17 -10.89 4.79 -10.88
CA GLY A 17 -11.19 3.77 -9.88
C GLY A 17 -9.97 3.14 -9.22
N TYR A 18 -8.89 3.89 -8.98
CA TYR A 18 -7.61 3.33 -8.49
C TYR A 18 -7.05 2.22 -9.40
N LYS A 19 -7.21 2.33 -10.74
CA LYS A 19 -6.68 1.34 -11.72
C LYS A 19 -5.20 1.03 -11.55
N TYR A 20 -4.41 1.96 -11.00
CA TYR A 20 -2.99 1.75 -10.69
C TYR A 20 -2.78 0.80 -9.50
N TRP A 21 -3.72 0.71 -8.55
CA TRP A 21 -3.52 0.06 -7.26
C TRP A 21 -3.12 -1.40 -7.38
N VAL A 22 -3.97 -2.20 -8.02
CA VAL A 22 -3.78 -3.64 -8.16
C VAL A 22 -2.47 -3.97 -8.89
N PRO A 23 -2.21 -3.49 -10.12
CA PRO A 23 -0.99 -3.85 -10.83
C PRO A 23 0.28 -3.34 -10.14
N LEU A 24 0.23 -2.17 -9.50
CA LEU A 24 1.36 -1.63 -8.76
C LEU A 24 1.66 -2.48 -7.52
N LEU A 25 0.65 -2.70 -6.68
CA LEU A 25 0.82 -3.42 -5.43
C LEU A 25 1.15 -4.90 -5.66
N GLU A 26 0.55 -5.55 -6.67
CA GLU A 26 0.85 -6.93 -7.04
C GLU A 26 2.34 -7.12 -7.38
N TYR A 27 2.90 -6.22 -8.18
CA TYR A 27 4.31 -6.26 -8.57
C TYR A 27 5.23 -6.21 -7.35
N PHE A 28 4.98 -5.30 -6.41
CA PHE A 28 5.83 -5.15 -5.23
C PHE A 28 5.57 -6.21 -4.15
N LEU A 29 4.33 -6.70 -4.01
CA LEU A 29 4.01 -7.83 -3.13
C LEU A 29 4.71 -9.12 -3.56
N ALA A 30 5.07 -9.27 -4.84
CA ALA A 30 5.85 -10.41 -5.31
C ALA A 30 7.31 -10.42 -4.79
N LYS A 31 7.83 -9.26 -4.36
CA LYS A 31 9.21 -9.08 -3.90
C LYS A 31 9.38 -9.08 -2.38
N ALA A 32 8.30 -9.27 -1.65
CA ALA A 32 8.23 -9.03 -0.22
C ALA A 32 7.84 -10.28 0.55
N ASN A 33 8.12 -10.27 1.85
CA ASN A 33 7.71 -11.33 2.78
C ASN A 33 7.01 -10.78 4.04
N LYS A 34 6.98 -9.47 4.25
CA LYS A 34 6.29 -8.80 5.36
C LYS A 34 5.38 -7.68 4.86
N ILE A 35 4.30 -7.48 5.61
CA ILE A 35 3.31 -6.43 5.38
C ILE A 35 3.03 -5.75 6.71
N GLU A 36 2.90 -4.42 6.66
CA GLU A 36 2.38 -3.61 7.74
C GLU A 36 1.27 -2.69 7.22
N ILE A 37 0.17 -2.62 7.94
CA ILE A 37 -1.06 -1.92 7.56
C ILE A 37 -1.44 -0.97 8.68
N HIS A 38 -1.60 0.32 8.36
CA HIS A 38 -2.06 1.30 9.33
C HIS A 38 -3.48 1.74 8.99
N CYS A 39 -4.36 1.63 9.97
CA CYS A 39 -5.71 2.15 9.91
C CYS A 39 -5.87 3.26 10.94
N TRP A 40 -6.64 4.30 10.61
CA TRP A 40 -7.16 5.19 11.64
C TRP A 40 -8.10 4.42 12.56
N ASN A 41 -8.10 4.76 13.85
CA ASN A 41 -8.93 4.07 14.84
C ASN A 41 -10.44 4.17 14.55
N ASP A 42 -10.88 5.12 13.73
CA ASP A 42 -12.27 5.28 13.27
C ASP A 42 -12.60 4.48 11.99
N GLU A 43 -11.62 3.86 11.33
CA GLU A 43 -11.79 2.89 10.23
C GLU A 43 -12.23 1.51 10.77
N VAL A 44 -13.26 1.52 11.61
CA VAL A 44 -13.71 0.39 12.43
C VAL A 44 -14.04 -0.86 11.61
N GLU A 45 -14.64 -0.70 10.43
CA GLU A 45 -14.99 -1.83 9.58
C GLU A 45 -13.75 -2.49 8.96
N THR A 46 -12.78 -1.69 8.49
CA THR A 46 -11.49 -2.20 8.01
C THR A 46 -10.74 -2.96 9.11
N ILE A 47 -10.70 -2.39 10.32
CA ILE A 47 -10.04 -3.00 11.48
C ILE A 47 -10.69 -4.35 11.82
N LYS A 48 -12.03 -4.43 11.80
CA LYS A 48 -12.76 -5.70 12.02
C LYS A 48 -12.44 -6.73 10.95
N GLU A 49 -12.45 -6.34 9.68
CA GLU A 49 -12.13 -7.24 8.55
C GLU A 49 -10.71 -7.79 8.68
N LEU A 50 -9.72 -6.94 8.93
CA LEU A 50 -8.34 -7.35 9.14
C LEU A 50 -8.20 -8.30 10.34
N THR A 51 -8.83 -7.96 11.47
CA THR A 51 -8.82 -8.79 12.68
C THR A 51 -9.35 -10.20 12.41
N ALA A 52 -10.46 -10.30 11.68
CA ALA A 52 -11.05 -11.58 11.29
C ALA A 52 -10.16 -12.34 10.29
N LEU A 53 -9.58 -11.65 9.32
CA LEU A 53 -8.73 -12.24 8.27
C LEU A 53 -7.44 -12.83 8.85
N HIS A 54 -6.78 -12.13 9.77
CA HIS A 54 -5.48 -12.55 10.25
C HIS A 54 -5.54 -13.60 11.37
N ASN A 55 -6.67 -13.75 12.08
CA ASN A 55 -6.88 -14.76 13.12
C ASN A 55 -5.68 -14.92 14.10
N GLY A 56 -5.12 -13.80 14.57
CA GLY A 56 -3.97 -13.75 15.47
C GLY A 56 -2.58 -13.92 14.84
N VAL A 57 -2.46 -14.06 13.51
CA VAL A 57 -1.17 -14.20 12.81
C VAL A 57 -0.42 -12.87 12.70
N LEU A 58 -1.13 -11.75 12.58
CA LEU A 58 -0.53 -10.42 12.62
C LEU A 58 -0.42 -9.93 14.06
N GLN A 59 0.70 -9.30 14.36
CA GLN A 59 0.84 -8.46 15.54
C GLN A 59 -0.03 -7.21 15.36
N VAL A 60 -0.74 -6.82 16.42
CA VAL A 60 -1.56 -5.60 16.43
C VAL A 60 -1.04 -4.66 17.51
N VAL A 61 -0.77 -3.42 17.13
CA VAL A 61 -0.35 -2.35 18.03
C VAL A 61 -1.30 -1.18 17.85
N ILE A 62 -1.84 -0.65 18.95
CA ILE A 62 -2.60 0.59 18.95
C ILE A 62 -1.66 1.69 19.42
N GLN A 63 -1.45 2.70 18.57
CA GLN A 63 -0.56 3.82 18.85
C GLN A 63 -1.25 5.12 18.42
N ASP A 64 -1.39 6.05 19.36
CA ASP A 64 -2.08 7.32 19.14
C ASP A 64 -3.48 7.12 18.51
N ASN A 65 -3.66 7.60 17.28
CA ASN A 65 -4.91 7.49 16.52
C ASN A 65 -4.90 6.34 15.49
N LEU A 66 -3.90 5.46 15.53
CA LEU A 66 -3.70 4.38 14.57
C LEU A 66 -3.81 3.00 15.24
N THR A 67 -4.38 2.08 14.48
CA THR A 67 -4.27 0.64 14.71
C THR A 67 -3.37 0.07 13.61
N ILE A 68 -2.25 -0.52 14.03
CA ILE A 68 -1.18 -1.01 13.16
C ILE A 68 -1.16 -2.54 13.21
N PHE A 69 -1.33 -3.16 12.05
CA PHE A 69 -1.20 -4.61 11.85
C PHE A 69 0.14 -4.91 11.19
N THR A 70 0.96 -5.79 11.76
CA THR A 70 2.29 -6.14 11.21
C THR A 70 2.48 -7.64 11.20
N GLY A 71 3.07 -8.18 10.14
CA GLY A 71 3.51 -9.57 10.14
C GLY A 71 3.90 -10.11 8.78
N ASN A 72 4.07 -11.43 8.72
CA ASN A 72 4.45 -12.11 7.49
C ASN A 72 3.31 -12.02 6.46
N LYS A 73 3.68 -11.79 5.20
CA LYS A 73 2.77 -11.87 4.07
C LYS A 73 2.20 -13.27 3.98
N THR A 74 0.87 -13.36 4.00
CA THR A 74 0.15 -14.60 3.74
C THR A 74 -0.66 -14.46 2.46
N ARG A 75 -1.02 -15.60 1.85
CA ARG A 75 -1.89 -15.59 0.67
C ARG A 75 -3.21 -14.86 0.95
N GLY A 76 -3.85 -15.12 2.10
CA GLY A 76 -5.11 -14.46 2.46
C GLY A 76 -4.97 -12.94 2.57
N LEU A 77 -3.85 -12.46 3.12
CA LEU A 77 -3.57 -11.03 3.22
C LEU A 77 -3.30 -10.41 1.84
N THR A 78 -2.51 -11.08 1.00
CA THR A 78 -2.29 -10.67 -0.39
C THR A 78 -3.61 -10.59 -1.17
N ASP A 79 -4.43 -11.63 -1.10
CA ASP A 79 -5.72 -11.69 -1.79
C ASP A 79 -6.65 -10.56 -1.32
N TYR A 80 -6.65 -10.23 -0.02
CA TYR A 80 -7.41 -9.12 0.53
C TYR A 80 -6.93 -7.75 0.03
N LEU A 81 -5.61 -7.51 0.03
CA LEU A 81 -5.02 -6.26 -0.44
C LEU A 81 -5.23 -5.99 -1.94
N LEU A 82 -5.37 -7.05 -2.74
CA LEU A 82 -5.55 -6.94 -4.19
C LEU A 82 -7.02 -6.95 -4.62
N ASN A 83 -7.90 -7.67 -3.91
CA ASN A 83 -9.29 -7.88 -4.36
C ASN A 83 -10.35 -7.19 -3.49
N ASN A 84 -10.00 -6.74 -2.27
CA ASN A 84 -10.95 -6.14 -1.33
C ASN A 84 -10.41 -4.81 -0.77
N TYR A 85 -9.80 -4.01 -1.65
CA TYR A 85 -9.03 -2.82 -1.27
C TYR A 85 -9.87 -1.56 -1.03
N THR A 86 -11.10 -1.50 -1.53
CA THR A 86 -12.00 -0.35 -1.34
C THR A 86 -13.13 -0.62 -0.35
N ASP A 87 -13.49 0.40 0.43
CA ASP A 87 -14.68 0.42 1.27
C ASP A 87 -15.98 0.57 0.45
N LYS A 88 -17.11 0.66 1.16
CA LYS A 88 -18.43 0.88 0.56
C LYS A 88 -18.59 2.20 -0.20
N ASN A 89 -17.66 3.13 -0.04
CA ASN A 89 -17.63 4.43 -0.73
C ASN A 89 -16.56 4.46 -1.83
N GLU A 90 -16.05 3.28 -2.24
CA GLU A 90 -15.02 3.13 -3.27
C GLU A 90 -13.68 3.79 -2.90
N LYS A 91 -13.38 3.96 -1.61
CA LYS A 91 -12.11 4.51 -1.12
C LYS A 91 -11.21 3.42 -0.59
N ILE A 92 -9.91 3.56 -0.79
CA ILE A 92 -8.91 2.67 -0.17
C ILE A 92 -9.15 2.58 1.34
N LYS A 93 -9.18 1.35 1.88
CA LYS A 93 -9.64 1.05 3.24
C LYS A 93 -8.71 1.45 4.38
N TRP A 94 -7.45 1.72 4.08
CA TRP A 94 -6.38 1.91 5.04
C TRP A 94 -5.62 3.19 4.74
N PHE A 95 -5.06 3.80 5.76
CA PHE A 95 -4.25 4.99 5.61
C PHE A 95 -2.89 4.67 4.98
N THR A 96 -2.23 3.61 5.46
CA THR A 96 -0.88 3.22 5.03
C THR A 96 -0.76 1.72 4.76
N ILE A 97 0.00 1.34 3.73
CA ILE A 97 0.57 0.01 3.52
C ILE A 97 2.08 0.13 3.37
N ASN A 98 2.80 -0.61 4.21
CA ASN A 98 4.23 -0.85 4.07
C ASN A 98 4.44 -2.31 3.64
N VAL A 99 5.12 -2.48 2.51
CA VAL A 99 5.50 -3.80 1.99
C VAL A 99 7.01 -3.90 2.11
N ASN A 100 7.48 -4.96 2.77
CA ASN A 100 8.90 -5.12 3.11
C ASN A 100 9.42 -6.51 2.75
N GLN A 101 10.69 -6.55 2.34
CA GLN A 101 11.48 -7.76 2.27
C GLN A 101 12.38 -7.79 3.51
N ASP A 102 12.05 -8.63 4.48
CA ASP A 102 12.66 -8.66 5.80
C ASP A 102 12.56 -7.31 6.52
N GLU A 103 13.66 -6.57 6.66
CA GLU A 103 13.68 -5.22 7.25
C GLU A 103 13.77 -4.12 6.17
N ASP A 104 13.96 -4.49 4.90
CA ASP A 104 14.12 -3.57 3.79
C ASP A 104 12.75 -3.20 3.21
N SER A 105 12.49 -1.91 3.07
CA SER A 105 11.27 -1.43 2.43
C SER A 105 11.29 -1.71 0.93
N VAL A 106 10.19 -2.24 0.41
CA VAL A 106 9.97 -2.50 -1.02
C VAL A 106 9.08 -1.41 -1.62
N ILE A 107 7.97 -1.10 -0.95
CA ILE A 107 7.13 0.04 -1.28
C ILE A 107 6.40 0.50 -0.02
N HIS A 108 6.28 1.82 0.10
CA HIS A 108 5.38 2.51 1.01
C HIS A 108 4.24 3.13 0.20
N SER A 109 3.02 2.97 0.69
CA SER A 109 1.82 3.61 0.18
C SER A 109 1.13 4.32 1.33
N GLY A 110 1.06 5.64 1.31
CA GLY A 110 0.40 6.47 2.32
C GLY A 110 -0.82 7.21 1.79
N HIS A 111 -1.51 7.92 2.69
CA HIS A 111 -2.64 8.80 2.38
C HIS A 111 -3.69 8.13 1.48
N TRP A 112 -4.15 6.94 1.88
CA TRP A 112 -5.15 6.15 1.15
C TRP A 112 -4.75 5.85 -0.30
N GLY A 113 -3.47 5.56 -0.52
CA GLY A 113 -2.93 5.20 -1.82
C GLY A 113 -2.68 6.39 -2.75
N SER A 114 -2.65 7.61 -2.24
CA SER A 114 -2.31 8.79 -3.05
C SER A 114 -0.83 9.14 -3.05
N GLU A 115 -0.08 8.65 -2.06
CA GLU A 115 1.35 8.92 -1.91
C GLU A 115 2.12 7.62 -1.84
N PHE A 116 3.24 7.57 -2.56
CA PHE A 116 4.07 6.38 -2.61
C PHE A 116 5.54 6.72 -2.49
N PHE A 117 6.30 5.78 -1.95
CA PHE A 117 7.75 5.80 -1.92
C PHE A 117 8.30 4.41 -2.22
N VAL A 118 9.26 4.35 -3.14
CA VAL A 118 9.96 3.12 -3.53
C VAL A 118 11.46 3.38 -3.37
N PRO A 119 12.11 2.78 -2.36
CA PRO A 119 13.56 2.89 -2.20
C PRO A 119 14.29 1.97 -3.19
N ASN A 120 15.54 2.29 -3.49
CA ASN A 120 16.43 1.45 -4.31
C ASN A 120 15.80 1.02 -5.65
N VAL A 121 15.02 1.91 -6.26
CA VAL A 121 14.20 1.62 -7.44
C VAL A 121 15.06 1.38 -8.68
N LEU A 122 14.74 0.33 -9.42
CA LEU A 122 15.35 0.01 -10.72
C LEU A 122 14.77 0.87 -11.83
N GLU A 123 15.54 1.11 -12.90
CA GLU A 123 15.05 1.90 -14.03
C GLU A 123 13.79 1.29 -14.67
N GLU A 124 13.73 -0.04 -14.77
CA GLU A 124 12.55 -0.76 -15.27
C GLU A 124 11.32 -0.58 -14.36
N GLU A 125 11.52 -0.42 -13.06
CA GLU A 125 10.43 -0.15 -12.11
C GLU A 125 9.94 1.29 -12.23
N ILE A 126 10.83 2.25 -12.46
CA ILE A 126 10.44 3.63 -12.74
C ILE A 126 9.53 3.68 -13.97
N GLU A 127 9.93 3.01 -15.06
CA GLU A 127 9.15 2.97 -16.29
C GLU A 127 7.82 2.22 -16.11
N LEU A 128 7.83 1.11 -15.35
CA LEU A 128 6.61 0.42 -14.96
C LEU A 128 5.66 1.34 -14.19
N ILE A 129 6.13 2.01 -13.14
CA ILE A 129 5.31 2.91 -12.31
C ILE A 129 4.68 3.99 -13.19
N LYS A 130 5.48 4.69 -14.00
CA LYS A 130 4.99 5.72 -14.93
C LYS A 130 3.91 5.19 -15.88
N SER A 131 4.03 3.93 -16.33
CA SER A 131 3.05 3.31 -17.23
C SER A 131 1.73 2.93 -16.54
N LEU A 132 1.75 2.70 -15.22
CA LEU A 132 0.60 2.28 -14.43
C LEU A 132 -0.13 3.46 -13.78
N THR A 133 0.59 4.53 -13.48
CA THR A 133 0.03 5.72 -12.80
C THR A 133 -0.54 6.73 -13.79
N PRO A 134 -1.51 7.56 -13.38
CA PRO A 134 -2.05 8.63 -14.22
C PRO A 134 -0.97 9.58 -14.78
N PRO A 135 -1.17 10.18 -15.99
CA PRO A 135 -0.19 11.08 -16.60
C PRO A 135 0.15 12.34 -15.79
N ASP A 136 -0.73 12.76 -14.87
CA ASP A 136 -0.54 13.90 -13.97
C ASP A 136 0.10 13.53 -12.62
N THR A 137 0.57 12.29 -12.49
CA THR A 137 1.36 11.83 -11.33
C THR A 137 2.63 12.66 -11.19
N ILE A 138 2.88 13.17 -9.98
CA ILE A 138 4.02 14.02 -9.68
C ILE A 138 5.12 13.14 -9.11
N PHE A 139 6.27 13.10 -9.79
CA PHE A 139 7.42 12.29 -9.41
C PHE A 139 8.55 13.14 -8.81
N HIS A 140 9.15 12.63 -7.74
CA HIS A 140 10.31 13.19 -7.07
C HIS A 140 11.41 12.13 -6.99
N HIS A 141 12.59 12.45 -7.55
CA HIS A 141 13.75 11.57 -7.54
C HIS A 141 14.78 12.07 -6.52
N PHE A 142 15.38 11.13 -5.77
CA PHE A 142 16.42 11.41 -4.77
C PHE A 142 17.68 10.58 -5.04
#